data_AF-A0A0D7PU02-F1
#
_entry.id   AF-A0A0D7PU02-F1
#
_cell.length_a   1.000
_cell.length_b   1.000
_cell.length_c   1.000
_cell.angle_alpha   90.00
_cell.angle_beta   90.00
_cell.angle_gamma   90.00
#
_symmetry.space_group_name_H-M   'P 1'
#
loop_
_entity.id
_entity.type
_entity.pdbx_description
1 polymer ?
#
loop_
_entity_poly.entity_id
_entity_poly.type
_entity_poly.pdbx_seq_one_letter_code
_entity_poly.pdbx_strand_id
1 'polypeptide(L)'
;MKNGLYSIHIHMLDGVKGRDSGVLVLRDGVLLGGGPYFWSHGSYSVGNGTWKGELATNQHSPFADPLVRPLFAGAEATSGFSGTFSGDDAEVFGTVLVAGHRSLGFRATLKWLAEI
;
A
#
# COMPACT_ATOMS: atom_id res chain seq x y z
N MET A 1 0.35 15.40 -1.33
CA MET A 1 -0.86 14.57 -1.38
C MET A 1 -2.02 15.35 -0.81
N LYS A 2 -3.11 15.49 -1.57
CA LYS A 2 -4.35 16.09 -1.09
C LYS A 2 -5.17 15.04 -0.36
N ASN A 3 -6.09 15.46 0.49
CA ASN A 3 -7.08 14.55 1.04
C ASN A 3 -7.93 13.99 -0.11
N GLY A 4 -8.32 12.73 -0.03
CA GLY A 4 -9.15 12.13 -1.06
C GLY A 4 -9.10 10.62 -1.14
N LEU A 5 -9.90 10.12 -2.07
CA LEU A 5 -9.89 8.74 -2.53
C LEU A 5 -8.89 8.60 -3.68
N TYR A 6 -8.07 7.56 -3.62
CA TYR A 6 -7.05 7.22 -4.60
C TYR A 6 -7.23 5.78 -5.09
N SER A 7 -7.03 5.51 -6.38
CA SER A 7 -6.70 4.16 -6.83
C SER A 7 -5.24 3.88 -6.51
N ILE A 8 -4.89 2.63 -6.20
CA ILE A 8 -3.51 2.18 -6.00
C ILE A 8 -3.22 0.92 -6.81
N HIS A 9 -2.03 0.86 -7.39
CA HIS A 9 -1.49 -0.33 -8.06
C HIS A 9 -0.11 -0.65 -7.50
N ILE A 10 0.07 -1.86 -6.98
CA ILE A 10 1.29 -2.31 -6.28
C ILE A 10 1.97 -3.41 -7.09
N HIS A 11 3.30 -3.31 -7.17
CA HIS A 11 4.18 -4.33 -7.72
C HIS A 11 5.26 -4.66 -6.70
N MET A 12 5.36 -5.94 -6.32
CA MET A 12 6.47 -6.41 -5.51
C MET A 12 7.77 -6.41 -6.31
N LEU A 13 8.87 -6.18 -5.62
CA LEU A 13 10.23 -6.18 -6.16
C LEU A 13 10.96 -7.47 -5.74
N ASP A 14 12.29 -7.48 -5.83
CA ASP A 14 13.15 -8.56 -5.31
C ASP A 14 12.84 -9.96 -5.87
N GLY A 15 12.45 -10.02 -7.15
CA GLY A 15 12.11 -11.26 -7.84
C GLY A 15 10.75 -11.87 -7.46
N VAL A 16 9.97 -11.20 -6.60
CA VAL A 16 8.63 -11.64 -6.21
C VAL A 16 7.61 -11.20 -7.26
N LYS A 17 6.92 -12.15 -7.89
CA LYS A 17 5.84 -11.88 -8.86
C LYS A 17 4.51 -11.54 -8.18
N GLY A 18 4.55 -10.68 -7.17
CA GLY A 18 3.37 -10.22 -6.43
C GLY A 18 2.83 -8.92 -7.02
N ARG A 19 1.51 -8.83 -7.17
CA ARG A 19 0.80 -7.62 -7.58
C ARG A 19 -0.48 -7.48 -6.75
N ASP A 20 -0.86 -6.25 -6.49
CA ASP A 20 -2.14 -5.95 -5.87
C ASP A 20 -2.70 -4.62 -6.38
N SER A 21 -4.00 -4.42 -6.23
CA SER A 21 -4.67 -3.17 -6.58
C SER A 21 -5.89 -2.95 -5.71
N GLY A 22 -6.17 -1.69 -5.41
CA GLY A 22 -7.30 -1.34 -4.57
C GLY A 22 -7.49 0.17 -4.49
N VAL A 23 -7.98 0.62 -3.35
CA VAL A 23 -8.17 2.03 -3.05
C VAL A 23 -7.47 2.43 -1.76
N LEU A 24 -7.03 3.69 -1.70
CA LEU A 24 -6.58 4.35 -0.50
C LEU A 24 -7.44 5.59 -0.22
N VAL A 25 -7.76 5.81 1.05
CA VAL A 25 -8.34 7.03 1.57
C VAL A 25 -7.27 7.73 2.39
N LEU A 26 -6.89 8.93 1.96
CA LEU A 26 -5.93 9.78 2.67
C LEU A 26 -6.66 10.98 3.26
N ARG A 27 -6.59 11.14 4.58
CA ARG A 27 -7.23 12.27 5.28
C ARG A 27 -6.41 12.71 6.47
N ASP A 28 -5.90 13.94 6.43
CA ASP A 28 -5.30 14.62 7.59
C ASP A 28 -4.22 13.78 8.29
N GLY A 29 -3.36 13.13 7.49
CA GLY A 29 -2.28 12.27 7.99
C GLY A 29 -2.69 10.82 8.29
N VAL A 30 -3.96 10.47 8.13
CA VAL A 30 -4.47 9.09 8.25
C VAL A 30 -4.55 8.43 6.88
N LEU A 31 -4.04 7.20 6.78
CA LEU A 31 -4.13 6.35 5.61
C LEU A 31 -5.01 5.13 5.94
N LEU A 32 -6.07 4.93 5.16
CA LEU A 32 -6.84 3.69 5.14
C LEU A 32 -6.81 3.10 3.74
N GLY A 33 -6.78 1.79 3.62
CA GLY A 33 -6.65 1.13 2.34
C GLY A 33 -7.36 -0.20 2.28
N GLY A 34 -7.67 -0.66 1.08
CA GLY A 34 -8.16 -2.00 0.89
C GLY A 34 -8.46 -2.36 -0.55
N GLY A 35 -8.69 -3.65 -0.74
CA GLY A 35 -9.02 -4.27 -2.01
C GLY A 35 -9.74 -5.61 -1.79
N PRO A 36 -9.76 -6.47 -2.81
CA PRO A 36 -10.52 -7.73 -2.77
C PRO A 36 -10.11 -8.68 -1.65
N TYR A 37 -8.85 -8.64 -1.21
CA TYR A 37 -8.29 -9.60 -0.24
C TYR A 37 -7.69 -8.96 1.02
N PHE A 38 -7.17 -7.74 0.88
CA PHE A 38 -6.40 -7.08 1.93
C PHE A 38 -7.04 -5.76 2.34
N TRP A 39 -6.72 -5.34 3.56
CA TRP A 39 -7.01 -4.02 4.09
C TRP A 39 -5.79 -3.48 4.83
N SER A 40 -5.67 -2.17 4.88
CA SER A 40 -4.52 -1.47 5.44
C SER A 40 -4.95 -0.27 6.26
N HIS A 41 -4.17 0.05 7.30
CA HIS A 41 -4.31 1.29 8.05
C HIS A 41 -2.94 1.80 8.45
N GLY A 42 -2.81 3.12 8.58
CA GLY A 42 -1.54 3.73 8.88
C GLY A 42 -1.59 5.24 8.93
N SER A 43 -0.42 5.84 8.80
CA SER A 43 -0.26 7.28 8.84
C SER A 43 0.70 7.76 7.75
N TYR A 44 0.56 9.01 7.36
CA TYR A 44 1.43 9.64 6.38
C TYR A 44 1.70 11.11 6.72
N SER A 45 2.81 11.60 6.19
CA SER A 45 3.18 13.01 6.21
C SER A 45 3.50 13.48 4.79
N VAL A 46 3.30 14.77 4.53
CA VAL A 46 3.50 15.40 3.22
C VAL A 46 4.37 16.64 3.40
N GLY A 47 5.37 16.80 2.54
CA GLY A 47 6.20 18.00 2.51
C GLY A 47 7.14 18.03 1.31
N ASN A 48 7.42 19.22 0.78
CA ASN A 48 8.42 19.44 -0.27
C ASN A 48 8.24 18.56 -1.53
N GLY A 49 7.00 18.36 -2.00
CA GLY A 49 6.70 17.49 -3.14
C GLY A 49 6.86 15.98 -2.87
N THR A 50 7.16 15.62 -1.62
CA THR A 50 7.31 14.24 -1.15
C THR A 50 6.25 13.88 -0.14
N TRP A 51 6.02 12.58 0.01
CA TRP A 51 5.20 12.03 1.07
C TRP A 51 5.83 10.73 1.57
N LYS A 52 5.61 10.43 2.84
CA LYS A 52 6.15 9.22 3.48
C LYS A 52 5.22 8.79 4.59
N GLY A 53 5.29 7.53 4.96
CA GLY A 53 4.42 6.99 6.00
C GLY A 53 4.72 5.54 6.31
N GLU A 54 3.85 5.00 7.14
CA GLU A 54 3.87 3.62 7.56
C GLU A 54 2.44 3.07 7.58
N LEU A 55 2.29 1.78 7.29
CA LEU A 55 1.01 1.09 7.34
C LEU A 55 1.17 -0.35 7.81
N ALA A 56 0.14 -0.86 8.47
CA ALA A 56 -0.07 -2.29 8.66
C ALA A 56 -1.09 -2.79 7.61
N THR A 57 -0.87 -3.99 7.09
CA THR A 57 -1.74 -4.65 6.12
C THR A 57 -2.12 -6.03 6.63
N ASN A 58 -3.40 -6.33 6.56
CA ASN A 58 -3.99 -7.60 6.99
C ASN A 58 -4.83 -8.20 5.87
N GLN A 59 -4.99 -9.52 5.88
CA GLN A 59 -5.84 -10.24 4.94
C GLN A 59 -7.22 -10.44 5.56
N HIS A 60 -8.29 -10.03 4.87
CA HIS A 60 -9.67 -10.26 5.30
C HIS A 60 -10.34 -11.42 4.55
N SER A 61 -9.95 -11.64 3.30
CA SER A 61 -10.52 -12.69 2.45
C SER A 61 -9.43 -13.62 1.90
N PRO A 62 -9.65 -14.95 1.89
CA PRO A 62 -8.72 -15.89 1.27
C PRO A 62 -8.70 -15.70 -0.26
N PHE A 63 -7.63 -16.15 -0.91
CA PHE A 63 -7.61 -16.24 -2.37
C PHE A 63 -8.60 -17.31 -2.85
N ALA A 64 -9.22 -17.06 -4.01
CA ALA A 64 -10.15 -18.00 -4.62
C ALA A 64 -9.46 -19.32 -5.03
N ASP A 65 -8.20 -19.24 -5.48
CA ASP A 65 -7.37 -20.41 -5.76
C ASP A 65 -6.65 -20.86 -4.47
N PRO A 66 -6.97 -22.05 -3.93
CA PRO A 66 -6.37 -22.56 -2.70
C PRO A 66 -4.87 -22.91 -2.85
N LEU A 67 -4.35 -23.00 -4.07
CA LEU A 67 -2.93 -23.23 -4.33
C LEU A 67 -2.10 -21.94 -4.30
N VAL A 68 -2.75 -20.77 -4.37
CA VAL A 68 -2.07 -19.48 -4.24
C VAL A 68 -1.68 -19.28 -2.78
N ARG A 69 -0.38 -19.17 -2.53
CA ARG A 69 0.15 -18.88 -1.20
C ARG A 69 0.19 -17.36 -1.00
N PRO A 70 -0.58 -16.78 -0.05
CA PRO A 70 -0.48 -15.37 0.26
C PRO A 70 0.93 -15.02 0.75
N LEU A 71 1.44 -13.87 0.30
CA LEU A 71 2.76 -13.39 0.67
C LEU A 71 2.91 -13.28 2.19
N PHE A 72 1.84 -12.84 2.87
CA PHE A 72 1.82 -12.63 4.31
C PHE A 72 1.37 -13.84 5.11
N ALA A 73 0.95 -14.95 4.46
CA ALA A 73 0.52 -16.18 5.13
C ALA A 73 -0.51 -15.97 6.26
N GLY A 74 -1.37 -14.95 6.15
CA GLY A 74 -2.36 -14.57 7.18
C GLY A 74 -1.81 -13.77 8.36
N ALA A 75 -0.51 -13.46 8.38
CA ALA A 75 0.09 -12.56 9.37
C ALA A 75 -0.08 -11.10 8.95
N GLU A 76 -0.10 -10.21 9.96
CA GLU A 76 0.00 -8.78 9.71
C GLU A 76 1.37 -8.45 9.12
N ALA A 77 1.37 -7.59 8.09
CA ALA A 77 2.57 -7.12 7.43
C ALA A 77 2.70 -5.61 7.60
N THR A 78 3.81 -5.17 8.20
CA THR A 78 4.09 -3.75 8.40
C THR A 78 4.97 -3.23 7.28
N SER A 79 4.68 -2.03 6.81
CA SER A 79 5.40 -1.39 5.71
C SER A 79 5.78 0.04 6.05
N GLY A 80 6.98 0.44 5.65
CA GLY A 80 7.40 1.84 5.56
C GLY A 80 7.54 2.26 4.10
N PHE A 81 7.20 3.51 3.78
CA PHE A 81 7.27 4.00 2.41
C PHE A 81 7.67 5.47 2.30
N SER A 82 8.19 5.84 1.13
CA SER A 82 8.39 7.23 0.72
C SER A 82 8.20 7.38 -0.79
N GLY A 83 7.79 8.57 -1.21
CA GLY A 83 7.41 8.81 -2.59
C GLY A 83 7.30 10.28 -2.94
N THR A 84 6.99 10.53 -4.20
CA THR A 84 6.75 11.86 -4.77
C THR A 84 5.34 11.94 -5.32
N PHE A 85 4.83 13.16 -5.48
CA PHE A 85 3.51 13.39 -6.07
C PHE A 85 3.51 14.63 -6.97
N SER A 86 2.68 14.60 -8.00
CA SER A 86 2.46 15.71 -8.92
C SER A 86 1.02 15.70 -9.43
N GLY A 87 0.29 16.80 -9.23
CA GLY A 87 -1.13 16.88 -9.58
C GLY A 87 -1.95 15.78 -8.89
N ASP A 88 -2.57 14.93 -9.71
CA ASP A 88 -3.41 13.81 -9.26
C ASP A 88 -2.65 12.49 -9.14
N ASP A 89 -1.36 12.46 -9.46
CA ASP A 89 -0.57 11.25 -9.54
C ASP A 89 0.49 11.22 -8.44
N ALA A 90 0.77 10.02 -7.91
CA ALA A 90 1.88 9.80 -6.99
C ALA A 90 2.58 8.47 -7.26
N GLU A 91 3.87 8.44 -6.97
CA GLU A 91 4.70 7.24 -7.03
C GLU A 91 5.34 7.02 -5.66
N VAL A 92 5.41 5.76 -5.26
CA VAL A 92 5.94 5.38 -3.96
C VAL A 92 6.81 4.13 -4.07
N PHE A 93 7.89 4.13 -3.30
CA PHE A 93 8.69 2.96 -3.00
C PHE A 93 8.57 2.67 -1.51
N GLY A 94 8.44 1.40 -1.19
CA GLY A 94 8.35 0.98 0.19
C GLY A 94 8.96 -0.38 0.42
N THR A 95 8.98 -0.74 1.68
CA THR A 95 9.49 -2.00 2.16
C THR A 95 8.49 -2.58 3.13
N VAL A 96 8.12 -3.84 2.91
CA VAL A 96 7.22 -4.60 3.77
C VAL A 96 8.02 -5.66 4.53
N LEU A 97 7.77 -5.76 5.83
CA LEU A 97 8.29 -6.82 6.69
C LEU A 97 7.29 -7.98 6.72
N VAL A 98 7.63 -9.06 6.03
CA VAL A 98 6.84 -10.27 5.95
C VAL A 98 7.22 -11.21 7.10
N ALA A 99 6.21 -11.59 7.89
CA ALA A 99 6.34 -12.54 9.00
C ALA A 99 7.49 -12.21 9.99
N GLY A 100 7.84 -10.93 10.14
CA GLY A 100 8.86 -10.47 11.08
C GLY A 100 10.32 -10.80 10.72
N HIS A 101 10.58 -11.49 9.61
CA HIS A 101 11.94 -11.98 9.29
C HIS A 101 12.38 -11.75 7.84
N ARG A 102 11.49 -11.31 6.94
CA ARG A 102 11.83 -11.08 5.53
C ARG A 102 11.37 -9.71 5.07
N SER A 103 12.32 -8.88 4.67
CA SER A 103 12.06 -7.57 4.09
C SER A 103 11.92 -7.69 2.57
N LEU A 104 10.87 -7.12 2.00
CA LEU A 104 10.64 -7.09 0.56
C LEU A 104 10.30 -5.68 0.08
N GLY A 105 10.91 -5.27 -1.01
CA GLY A 105 10.59 -4.01 -1.69
C GLY A 105 9.28 -4.10 -2.45
N PHE A 106 8.58 -2.96 -2.55
CA PHE A 106 7.48 -2.77 -3.47
C PHE A 106 7.53 -1.38 -4.09
N ARG A 107 6.94 -1.24 -5.28
CA ARG A 107 6.63 0.02 -5.92
C ARG A 107 5.12 0.14 -6.06
N ALA A 108 4.57 1.32 -5.85
CA ALA A 108 3.16 1.58 -6.17
C ALA A 108 2.97 2.91 -6.88
N THR A 109 1.88 2.98 -7.64
CA THR A 109 1.38 4.21 -8.25
C THR A 109 -0.02 4.51 -7.73
N LEU A 110 -0.30 5.78 -7.47
CA LEU A 110 -1.58 6.26 -7.02
C LEU A 110 -2.16 7.27 -8.01
N LYS A 111 -3.49 7.24 -8.19
CA LYS A 111 -4.25 8.26 -8.91
C LYS A 111 -5.37 8.78 -8.02
N TRP A 112 -5.44 10.09 -7.82
CA TRP A 112 -6.55 10.72 -7.11
C TRP A 112 -7.83 10.62 -7.94
N LEU A 113 -8.93 10.23 -7.30
CA LEU A 113 -10.22 9.98 -7.94
C LEU A 113 -11.30 10.97 -7.49
N ALA A 114 -11.34 11.29 -6.20
CA ALA A 114 -12.39 12.12 -5.62
C ALA A 114 -11.97 12.76 -4.28
N GLU A 115 -12.63 13.85 -3.92
CA GLU A 115 -12.57 14.51 -2.61
C GLU A 115 -13.39 13.73 -1.56
N ILE A 116 -13.08 13.91 -0.27
CA ILE A 116 -13.70 13.23 0.90
C ILE A 116 -13.92 14.16 2.09
#